data_AF-A0AAY5ER98-F1
#
_entry.id   AF-A0AAY5ER98-F1
#
_cell.length_a   1.000
_cell.length_b   1.000
_cell.length_c   1.000
_cell.angle_alpha   90.00
_cell.angle_beta   90.00
_cell.angle_gamma   90.00
#
_symmetry.space_group_name_H-M   'P 1'
#
loop_
_entity.id
_entity.type
_entity.pdbx_description
1 polymer ?
#
loop_
_entity_poly.entity_id
_entity_poly.type
_entity_poly.pdbx_seq_one_letter_code
_entity_poly.pdbx_strand_id
1 'polypeptide(L)'
;MSLTAKDKEVVKGFWAKIAPKIEDIGEHALSRMLVGYPQTKTYFSHWKDLSPGSAEVRKHGKIVLSGVGEAVKTIDDLTNGLLRLSELHAFQLRVDPANFKACYDHFFCCCCCTRTLSSLSL
;
A
#
# COMPACT_ATOMS: atom_id res chain seq x y z
N MET A 1 -1.71 -21.73 1.30
CA MET A 1 -0.41 -21.39 1.94
C MET A 1 -0.71 -20.53 3.15
N SER A 2 -0.26 -20.93 4.34
CA SER A 2 -0.40 -20.16 5.57
C SER A 2 0.97 -19.63 6.00
N LEU A 3 0.99 -18.45 6.61
CA LEU A 3 2.22 -17.84 7.13
C LEU A 3 2.69 -18.60 8.37
N THR A 4 3.97 -18.97 8.42
CA THR A 4 4.57 -19.57 9.61
C THR A 4 4.75 -18.51 10.71
N ALA A 5 5.00 -18.94 11.95
CA ALA A 5 5.31 -18.01 13.05
C ALA A 5 6.52 -17.11 12.71
N LYS A 6 7.55 -17.69 12.09
CA LYS A 6 8.75 -16.95 11.65
C LYS A 6 8.41 -15.90 10.59
N ASP A 7 7.55 -16.24 9.62
CA ASP A 7 7.12 -15.27 8.60
C ASP A 7 6.36 -14.10 9.24
N LYS A 8 5.49 -14.38 10.20
CA LYS A 8 4.72 -13.35 10.92
C LYS A 8 5.64 -12.42 11.70
N GLU A 9 6.65 -12.94 12.39
CA GLU A 9 7.64 -12.13 13.10
C GLU A 9 8.44 -11.23 12.16
N VAL A 10 8.90 -11.77 11.02
CA VAL A 10 9.62 -11.00 10.01
C VAL A 10 8.75 -9.86 9.47
N VAL A 11 7.48 -10.14 9.16
CA VAL A 11 6.53 -9.13 8.68
C VAL A 11 6.31 -8.04 9.73
N LYS A 12 6.05 -8.41 10.99
CA LYS A 12 5.87 -7.44 12.09
C LYS A 12 7.13 -6.57 12.30
N GLY A 13 8.31 -7.19 12.30
CA GLY A 13 9.59 -6.50 12.46
C GLY A 13 9.93 -5.57 11.29
N PHE A 14 9.58 -5.96 10.06
CA PHE A 14 9.73 -5.11 8.89
C PHE A 14 8.76 -3.93 8.93
N TRP A 15 7.48 -4.19 9.26
CA TRP A 15 6.46 -3.15 9.38
C TRP A 15 6.84 -2.07 10.40
N ALA A 16 7.41 -2.45 11.55
CA ALA A 16 7.86 -1.50 12.56
C ALA A 16 8.86 -0.44 12.03
N LYS A 17 9.66 -0.78 11.01
CA LYS A 17 10.60 0.15 10.36
C LYS A 17 9.93 1.05 9.33
N ILE A 18 8.84 0.58 8.72
CA ILE A 18 8.08 1.28 7.67
C ILE A 18 7.03 2.21 8.27
N ALA A 19 6.43 1.83 9.40
CA ALA A 19 5.33 2.54 10.04
C ALA A 19 5.56 4.07 10.21
N PRO A 20 6.77 4.55 10.56
CA PRO A 20 7.03 5.99 10.63
C PRO A 20 7.07 6.72 9.29
N LYS A 21 7.24 6.00 8.16
CA LYS A 21 7.44 6.53 6.80
C LYS A 21 6.27 6.25 5.85
N ILE A 22 5.11 5.89 6.38
CA ILE A 22 3.97 5.45 5.55
C ILE A 22 3.39 6.57 4.67
N GLU A 23 3.57 7.83 5.01
CA GLU A 23 3.10 8.92 4.14
C GLU A 23 3.97 9.00 2.87
N ASP A 24 5.29 9.04 3.03
CA ASP A 24 6.24 9.10 1.91
C ASP A 24 6.18 7.83 1.06
N ILE A 25 6.21 6.65 1.68
CA ILE A 25 6.18 5.37 0.95
C ILE A 25 4.83 5.19 0.26
N GLY A 26 3.74 5.60 0.91
CA GLY A 26 2.38 5.51 0.37
C GLY A 26 2.19 6.41 -0.85
N GLU A 27 2.67 7.66 -0.76
CA GLU A 27 2.72 8.59 -1.89
C GLU A 27 3.49 7.98 -3.06
N HIS A 28 4.73 7.57 -2.84
CA HIS A 28 5.57 7.07 -3.92
C HIS A 28 4.98 5.82 -4.60
N ALA A 29 4.40 4.90 -3.83
CA ALA A 29 3.78 3.69 -4.35
C ALA A 29 2.54 4.03 -5.20
N LEU A 30 1.68 4.92 -4.70
CA LEU A 30 0.47 5.33 -5.41
C LEU A 30 0.80 6.14 -6.67
N SER A 31 1.76 7.06 -6.58
CA SER A 31 2.27 7.82 -7.72
C SER A 31 2.78 6.90 -8.84
N ARG A 32 3.58 5.89 -8.49
CA ARG A 32 4.06 4.89 -9.46
C ARG A 32 2.92 4.08 -10.05
N MET A 33 1.92 3.71 -9.26
CA MET A 33 0.74 3.00 -9.75
C MET A 33 -0.03 3.82 -10.79
N LEU A 34 -0.30 5.09 -10.50
CA LEU A 34 -1.03 5.97 -11.43
C LEU A 34 -0.25 6.22 -12.72
N VAL A 35 1.09 6.30 -12.65
CA VAL A 35 1.95 6.49 -13.83
C VAL A 35 2.13 5.19 -14.63
N GLY A 36 2.47 4.08 -13.95
CA GLY A 36 2.78 2.80 -14.59
C GLY A 36 1.55 2.02 -15.04
N TYR A 37 0.38 2.28 -14.45
CA TYR A 37 -0.89 1.65 -14.79
C TYR A 37 -1.97 2.72 -14.98
N PRO A 38 -1.96 3.47 -16.10
CA PRO A 38 -2.89 4.59 -16.32
C PRO A 38 -4.37 4.22 -16.22
N GLN A 39 -4.74 2.96 -16.48
CA GLN A 39 -6.13 2.49 -16.32
C GLN A 39 -6.65 2.64 -14.88
N THR A 40 -5.76 2.63 -13.89
CA THR A 40 -6.13 2.79 -12.47
C THR A 40 -6.57 4.21 -12.13
N LYS A 41 -6.25 5.21 -12.97
CA LYS A 41 -6.71 6.60 -12.79
C LYS A 41 -8.23 6.73 -12.84
N THR A 42 -8.93 5.81 -13.51
CA THR A 42 -10.39 5.83 -13.62
C THR A 42 -11.09 5.77 -12.26
N TYR A 43 -10.52 5.04 -11.29
CA TYR A 43 -11.02 4.96 -9.91
C TYR A 43 -10.90 6.29 -9.14
N PHE A 44 -10.03 7.19 -9.60
CA PHE A 44 -9.71 8.47 -8.95
C PHE A 44 -10.13 9.68 -9.78
N SER A 45 -11.05 9.50 -10.73
CA SER A 45 -11.57 10.56 -11.62
C SER A 45 -12.22 11.76 -10.90
N HIS A 46 -12.56 11.60 -9.62
CA HIS A 46 -13.10 12.64 -8.76
C HIS A 46 -12.02 13.55 -8.13
N TRP A 47 -10.74 13.21 -8.27
CA TRP A 47 -9.63 14.07 -7.80
C TRP A 47 -9.27 15.12 -8.83
N LYS A 48 -8.90 16.31 -8.35
CA LYS A 48 -8.49 17.42 -9.22
C LYS A 48 -7.06 17.25 -9.71
N ASP A 49 -6.20 16.65 -8.89
CA ASP A 49 -4.80 16.43 -9.20
C ASP A 49 -4.35 14.98 -8.94
N LEU A 50 -4.00 14.28 -10.02
CA LEU A 50 -3.49 12.91 -10.03
C LEU A 50 -1.98 12.85 -10.29
N SER A 51 -1.31 14.01 -10.27
CA SER A 51 0.14 14.08 -10.46
C SER A 51 0.87 13.45 -9.26
N PRO A 52 2.07 12.89 -9.49
CA PRO A 52 2.91 12.43 -8.39
C PRO A 52 3.16 13.53 -7.36
N GLY A 53 3.05 13.20 -6.07
CA GLY A 53 3.24 14.15 -4.97
C GLY A 53 2.04 15.04 -4.64
N SER A 54 0.92 14.94 -5.38
CA SER A 54 -0.28 15.73 -5.07
C SER A 54 -0.82 15.46 -3.66
N ALA A 55 -1.58 16.41 -3.12
CA ALA A 55 -2.14 16.28 -1.78
C ALA A 55 -3.10 15.08 -1.68
N GLU A 56 -3.89 14.86 -2.72
CA GLU A 56 -4.81 13.72 -2.84
C GLU A 56 -4.06 12.40 -2.86
N VAL A 57 -3.00 12.29 -3.67
CA VAL A 57 -2.17 11.08 -3.78
C VAL A 57 -1.47 10.78 -2.45
N ARG A 58 -0.88 11.78 -1.80
CA ARG A 58 -0.26 11.62 -0.47
C ARG A 58 -1.26 11.14 0.58
N LYS A 59 -2.41 11.81 0.66
CA LYS A 59 -3.45 11.47 1.64
C LYS A 59 -3.97 10.05 1.44
N HIS A 60 -4.22 9.65 0.19
CA HIS A 60 -4.74 8.32 -0.10
C HIS A 60 -3.68 7.23 0.03
N GLY A 61 -2.44 7.50 -0.38
CA GLY A 61 -1.31 6.59 -0.17
C GLY A 61 -1.12 6.22 1.30
N LYS A 62 -1.27 7.20 2.20
CA LYS A 62 -1.28 6.96 3.65
C LYS A 62 -2.45 6.07 4.10
N ILE A 63 -3.65 6.24 3.53
CA ILE A 63 -4.82 5.40 3.83
C ILE A 63 -4.54 3.95 3.42
N VAL A 64 -4.02 3.73 2.20
CA VAL A 64 -3.66 2.40 1.69
C VAL A 64 -2.66 1.71 2.61
N LEU A 65 -1.57 2.40 2.99
CA LEU A 65 -0.58 1.81 3.91
C LEU A 65 -1.11 1.65 5.34
N SER A 66 -2.04 2.48 5.79
CA SER A 66 -2.71 2.26 7.07
C SER A 66 -3.50 0.95 7.08
N GLY A 67 -4.14 0.60 5.96
CA GLY A 67 -4.80 -0.70 5.78
C GLY A 67 -3.83 -1.88 5.79
N VAL A 68 -2.63 -1.74 5.20
CA VAL A 68 -1.56 -2.74 5.34
C VAL A 68 -1.13 -2.89 6.80
N GLY A 69 -1.06 -1.78 7.55
CA GLY A 69 -0.77 -1.82 8.98
C GLY A 69 -1.85 -2.53 9.80
N GLU A 70 -3.12 -2.40 9.41
CA GLU A 70 -4.22 -3.18 10.01
C GLU A 70 -4.05 -4.67 9.72
N ALA A 71 -3.72 -5.05 8.48
CA ALA A 71 -3.41 -6.43 8.11
C ALA A 71 -2.26 -7.02 8.95
N VAL A 72 -1.21 -6.25 9.22
CA VAL A 72 -0.07 -6.69 10.05
C VAL A 72 -0.49 -6.88 11.51
N LYS A 73 -1.40 -6.04 12.03
CA LYS A 73 -1.95 -6.17 13.39
C LYS A 73 -2.81 -7.43 13.52
N THR A 74 -3.60 -7.76 12.50
CA THR A 74 -4.49 -8.91 12.46
C THR A 74 -3.91 -10.10 11.67
N ILE A 75 -2.57 -10.21 11.58
CA ILE A 75 -1.91 -11.22 10.73
C ILE A 75 -2.21 -12.67 11.11
N ASP A 76 -2.74 -12.88 12.32
CA ASP A 76 -3.18 -14.19 12.80
C ASP A 76 -4.56 -14.59 12.25
N ASP A 77 -5.38 -13.61 11.84
CA ASP A 77 -6.70 -13.78 11.23
C ASP A 77 -6.99 -12.64 10.22
N LEU A 78 -6.36 -12.75 9.05
CA LEU A 78 -6.48 -11.75 7.99
C LEU A 78 -7.89 -11.66 7.41
N THR A 79 -8.63 -12.77 7.38
CA THR A 79 -9.97 -12.83 6.80
C THR A 79 -10.92 -11.96 7.61
N ASN A 80 -10.95 -12.12 8.93
CA ASN A 80 -11.82 -11.30 9.77
C ASN A 80 -11.27 -9.88 9.94
N GLY A 81 -9.96 -9.72 10.05
CA GLY A 81 -9.32 -8.40 10.22
C GLY A 81 -9.52 -7.47 9.03
N LEU A 82 -9.58 -7.99 7.80
CA LEU A 82 -9.73 -7.21 6.57
C LEU A 82 -11.14 -7.27 5.97
N LEU A 83 -12.10 -7.92 6.64
CA LEU A 83 -13.45 -8.14 6.09
C LEU A 83 -14.10 -6.83 5.61
N ARG A 84 -14.09 -5.79 6.44
CA ARG A 84 -14.66 -4.48 6.09
C ARG A 84 -13.95 -3.83 4.90
N LEU A 85 -12.62 -3.96 4.85
CA LEU A 85 -11.83 -3.41 3.74
C LEU A 85 -12.12 -4.17 2.44
N SER A 86 -12.28 -5.49 2.53
CA SER A 86 -12.67 -6.35 1.41
C SER A 86 -14.05 -5.98 0.88
N GLU A 87 -15.06 -5.84 1.75
CA GLU A 87 -16.42 -5.44 1.38
C GLU A 87 -16.45 -4.05 0.72
N LEU A 88 -15.68 -3.10 1.25
CA LEU A 88 -15.52 -1.76 0.66
C LEU A 88 -15.00 -1.86 -0.78
N HIS A 89 -13.91 -2.61 -1.00
CA HIS A 89 -13.30 -2.75 -2.33
C HIS A 89 -14.19 -3.53 -3.31
N ALA A 90 -14.89 -4.56 -2.84
CA ALA A 90 -15.72 -5.41 -3.68
C ALA A 90 -17.05 -4.75 -4.06
N PHE A 91 -17.78 -4.20 -3.09
CA PHE A 91 -19.18 -3.79 -3.31
C PHE A 91 -19.33 -2.30 -3.59
N GLN A 92 -18.54 -1.44 -2.95
CA GLN A 92 -18.65 0.00 -3.10
C GLN A 92 -17.72 0.53 -4.19
N LEU A 93 -16.42 0.21 -4.11
CA LEU A 93 -15.42 0.71 -5.04
C LEU A 93 -15.31 -0.13 -6.32
N ARG A 94 -15.71 -1.41 -6.25
CA ARG A 94 -15.69 -2.38 -7.36
C ARG A 94 -14.34 -2.43 -8.06
N VAL A 95 -13.26 -2.47 -7.27
CA VAL A 95 -11.90 -2.53 -7.78
C VAL A 95 -11.65 -3.93 -8.36
N ASP A 96 -11.12 -3.99 -9.58
CA ASP A 96 -10.76 -5.27 -10.19
C ASP A 96 -9.63 -5.94 -9.36
N PRO A 97 -9.79 -7.20 -8.94
CA PRO A 97 -8.77 -7.92 -8.18
C PRO A 97 -7.37 -7.91 -8.81
N ALA A 98 -7.27 -7.84 -10.15
CA ALA A 98 -6.00 -7.77 -10.86
C ALA A 98 -5.16 -6.53 -10.50
N ASN A 99 -5.81 -5.43 -10.11
CA ASN A 99 -5.12 -4.18 -9.76
C ASN A 99 -4.40 -4.25 -8.40
N PHE A 100 -4.81 -5.14 -7.48
CA PHE A 100 -4.10 -5.30 -6.20
C PHE A 100 -2.68 -5.82 -6.40
N LYS A 101 -2.43 -6.61 -7.44
CA LYS A 101 -1.08 -7.08 -7.76
C LYS A 101 -0.17 -5.93 -8.21
N ALA A 102 -0.68 -5.00 -9.01
CA ALA A 102 0.04 -3.80 -9.43
C ALA A 102 0.40 -2.90 -8.23
N CYS A 103 -0.53 -2.75 -7.27
CA CYS A 103 -0.27 -2.04 -6.01
C CYS A 103 0.88 -2.68 -5.23
N TYR A 104 0.89 -4.02 -5.10
CA TYR A 104 1.93 -4.76 -4.39
C TYR A 104 3.30 -4.62 -5.05
N ASP A 105 3.38 -4.77 -6.37
CA ASP A 105 4.64 -4.73 -7.13
C ASP A 105 5.33 -3.36 -6.96
N HIS A 106 4.55 -2.26 -7.00
CA HIS A 106 5.09 -0.92 -6.77
C HIS A 106 5.40 -0.61 -5.31
N PHE A 107 4.62 -1.15 -4.36
CA PHE A 107 4.95 -1.03 -2.93
C PHE A 107 6.28 -1.71 -2.59
N PHE A 108 6.51 -2.92 -3.08
CA PHE A 108 7.78 -3.64 -2.89
C PHE A 108 8.95 -2.86 -3.49
N CYS A 109 8.78 -2.35 -4.71
CA CYS A 109 9.78 -1.51 -5.37
C CYS A 109 10.12 -0.26 -4.53
N CYS A 110 9.10 0.46 -4.04
CA CYS A 110 9.30 1.62 -3.18
C CYS A 110 10.07 1.25 -1.90
N CYS A 111 9.68 0.18 -1.20
CA CYS A 111 10.36 -0.25 0.02
C CYS A 111 11.84 -0.63 -0.23
N CYS A 112 12.14 -1.27 -1.36
CA CYS A 112 13.51 -1.57 -1.78
C CYS A 112 14.30 -0.28 -2.05
N CYS A 113 13.73 0.68 -2.79
CA CYS A 113 14.38 1.95 -3.08
C CYS A 113 14.63 2.81 -1.84
N THR A 114 13.70 2.84 -0.87
CA THR A 114 13.91 3.58 0.39
C THR A 114 15.05 2.99 1.22
N ARG A 115 15.28 1.67 1.13
CA ARG A 115 16.41 1.00 1.78
C ARG A 115 17.74 1.43 1.16
N THR A 116 17.79 1.62 -0.17
CA THR A 116 18.97 2.10 -0.90
C THR A 116 19.23 3.60 -0.66
N LEU A 117 18.19 4.43 -0.55
CA LEU A 117 18.33 5.86 -0.25
C LEU A 117 18.80 6.13 1.19
N SER A 118 18.42 5.27 2.13
CA SER A 118 18.90 5.33 3.53
C SER A 118 20.37 4.92 3.67
N SER A 119 20.96 4.23 2.68
CA SER A 119 22.40 3.91 2.64
C SER A 119 23.23 4.90 1.81
N LEU A 120 22.59 5.87 1.15
CA LEU A 120 23.23 6.92 0.35
C LEU A 120 23.21 8.30 1.04
N SER A 121 22.74 8.37 2.29
CA SER A 121 22.70 9.59 3.11
C SER A 121 23.82 9.62 4.17
N LEU A 122 25.00 9.09 3.83
CA LEU A 122 26.27 9.25 4.55
C LEU A 122 27.31 9.89 3.64
#